data_AF-A0A7S1AE98-F1
#
_entry.id   AF-A0A7S1AE98-F1
#
_cell.length_a   1.000
_cell.length_b   1.000
_cell.length_c   1.000
_cell.angle_alpha   90.00
_cell.angle_beta   90.00
_cell.angle_gamma   90.00
#
_symmetry.space_group_name_H-M   'P 1'
#
loop_
_entity.id
_entity.type
_entity.pdbx_description
1 polymer ?
#
loop_
_entity_poly.entity_id
_entity_poly.type
_entity_poly.pdbx_seq_one_letter_code
_entity_poly.pdbx_strand_id
1 'polypeptide(L)'
;DYLGGSDGQLIEQLTEQDEVTAGTRRFSFDPLPTLSVRTEFLVVDSEFGAGVDAHPTWYGMLVDDVDEEPGQDVQVGDCITSIDGMSLQQLELEDCELAFVEGFRDGVEIS
;
A
#
# COMPACT_ATOMS: atom_id res chain seq x y z
N ASP A 1 -73.68 -0.23 31.25
CA ASP A 1 -72.95 0.16 30.04
C ASP A 1 -71.50 -0.31 30.21
N TYR A 2 -71.10 -1.27 29.36
CA TYR A 2 -69.78 -1.88 29.10
C TYR A 2 -68.74 -2.19 30.22
N LEU A 3 -68.20 -3.42 30.14
CA LEU A 3 -67.28 -4.12 31.05
C LEU A 3 -65.80 -4.04 30.61
N GLY A 4 -64.89 -4.32 31.56
CA GLY A 4 -63.56 -4.93 31.32
C GLY A 4 -62.42 -3.93 31.09
N GLY A 5 -61.17 -4.15 31.52
CA GLY A 5 -60.50 -5.30 32.13
C GLY A 5 -58.98 -5.12 31.93
N SER A 6 -58.21 -5.57 32.91
CA SER A 6 -56.92 -6.29 32.76
C SER A 6 -55.74 -5.65 32.01
N ASP A 7 -54.65 -5.54 32.77
CA ASP A 7 -53.30 -6.01 32.41
C ASP A 7 -52.54 -5.26 31.32
N GLY A 8 -51.73 -4.29 31.76
CA GLY A 8 -50.54 -3.84 31.04
C GLY A 8 -49.44 -4.91 31.09
N GLN A 9 -49.67 -6.05 30.45
CA GLN A 9 -48.60 -6.92 29.96
C GLN A 9 -48.08 -6.32 28.65
N LEU A 10 -46.84 -5.85 28.68
CA LEU A 10 -46.05 -5.49 27.51
C LEU A 10 -45.69 -6.80 26.81
N ILE A 11 -46.54 -7.24 25.88
CA ILE A 11 -46.32 -8.41 25.03
C ILE A 11 -45.41 -7.98 23.88
N GLU A 12 -44.26 -8.65 23.81
CA GLU A 12 -43.42 -8.75 22.62
C GLU A 12 -44.24 -9.22 21.41
N GLN A 13 -43.77 -8.82 20.22
CA GLN A 13 -43.86 -9.48 18.92
C GLN A 13 -44.66 -8.73 17.86
N LEU A 14 -44.17 -8.96 16.63
CA LEU A 14 -44.78 -8.74 15.31
C LEU A 14 -44.42 -7.38 14.69
N THR A 15 -43.36 -7.30 13.87
CA THR A 15 -43.12 -7.88 12.52
C THR A 15 -43.39 -6.82 11.45
N GLU A 16 -42.68 -7.03 10.33
CA GLU A 16 -42.94 -6.44 9.01
C GLU A 16 -42.40 -5.01 8.84
N GLN A 17 -41.18 -4.92 8.30
CA GLN A 17 -40.94 -4.79 6.86
C GLN A 17 -41.41 -3.41 6.37
N ASP A 18 -40.57 -2.41 6.61
CA ASP A 18 -40.55 -1.22 5.78
C ASP A 18 -39.41 -1.38 4.78
N GLU A 19 -39.77 -1.47 3.52
CA GLU A 19 -38.88 -1.52 2.36
C GLU A 19 -37.96 -0.30 2.36
N VAL A 20 -36.78 -0.42 2.95
CA VAL A 20 -35.69 0.49 2.62
C VAL A 20 -35.14 0.04 1.29
N THR A 21 -35.62 0.65 0.20
CA THR A 21 -34.86 0.78 -1.06
C THR A 21 -33.60 1.59 -0.79
N ALA A 22 -32.63 0.98 -0.10
CA ALA A 22 -31.26 1.45 0.00
C ALA A 22 -30.44 0.57 -0.94
N GLY A 23 -30.25 1.06 -2.16
CA GLY A 23 -29.30 0.48 -3.10
C GLY A 23 -27.99 0.22 -2.34
N THR A 24 -27.68 -1.05 -2.10
CA THR A 24 -26.49 -1.47 -1.39
C THR A 24 -25.31 -1.06 -2.27
N ARG A 25 -24.78 0.14 -2.05
CA ARG A 25 -23.40 0.45 -2.44
C ARG A 25 -22.53 -0.52 -1.65
N ARG A 26 -22.28 -1.68 -2.23
CA ARG A 26 -21.23 -2.58 -1.77
C ARG A 26 -19.95 -1.79 -1.93
N PHE A 27 -19.44 -1.28 -0.81
CA PHE A 27 -18.03 -0.93 -0.71
C PHE A 27 -17.28 -2.25 -0.78
N SER A 28 -16.96 -2.66 -2.00
CA SER A 28 -16.00 -3.71 -2.23
C SER A 28 -14.64 -3.06 -2.00
N PHE A 29 -13.96 -3.45 -0.92
CA PHE A 29 -12.52 -3.28 -0.89
C PHE A 29 -11.98 -4.28 -1.90
N ASP A 30 -11.34 -3.79 -2.95
CA ASP A 30 -10.42 -4.63 -3.71
C ASP A 30 -9.46 -5.26 -2.69
N PRO A 31 -9.23 -6.59 -2.76
CA PRO A 31 -8.26 -7.22 -1.89
C PRO A 31 -6.95 -6.45 -2.04
N LEU A 32 -6.40 -6.00 -0.92
CA LEU A 32 -5.14 -5.27 -0.92
C LEU A 32 -4.11 -6.14 -1.67
N PRO A 33 -3.30 -5.55 -2.56
CA PRO A 33 -2.24 -6.30 -3.22
C PRO A 33 -1.39 -6.96 -2.13
N THR A 34 -1.09 -8.25 -2.32
CA THR A 34 -0.18 -8.97 -1.42
C THR A 34 1.20 -8.37 -1.61
N LEU A 35 1.59 -7.47 -0.69
CA LEU A 35 2.93 -6.89 -0.66
C LEU A 35 3.92 -8.02 -0.48
N SER A 36 4.65 -8.33 -1.55
CA SER A 36 5.69 -9.36 -1.57
C SER A 36 7.01 -8.60 -1.49
N VAL A 37 7.70 -8.72 -0.36
CA VAL A 37 9.06 -8.18 -0.26
C VAL A 37 9.99 -9.12 -1.00
N ARG A 38 10.76 -8.58 -1.93
CA ARG A 38 11.81 -9.28 -2.65
C ARG A 38 13.11 -8.52 -2.47
N THR A 39 14.22 -9.24 -2.58
CA THR A 39 15.55 -8.67 -2.43
C THR A 39 16.28 -8.84 -3.75
N GLU A 40 16.76 -7.73 -4.30
CA GLU A 40 17.44 -7.66 -5.58
C GLU A 40 18.79 -6.95 -5.43
N PHE A 41 19.64 -7.06 -6.45
CA PHE A 41 20.92 -6.37 -6.49
C PHE A 41 20.91 -5.32 -7.58
N LEU A 42 21.25 -4.09 -7.23
CA LEU A 42 21.34 -2.98 -8.17
C LEU A 42 22.50 -3.20 -9.14
N VAL A 43 22.23 -3.08 -10.44
CA VAL A 43 23.28 -3.11 -11.48
C VAL A 43 23.63 -1.69 -11.88
N VAL A 44 24.86 -1.22 -11.65
CA VAL A 44 25.24 0.15 -12.03
C VAL A 44 26.27 0.10 -13.12
N ASP A 45 25.89 0.55 -14.31
CA ASP A 45 26.82 0.75 -15.40
C ASP A 45 27.57 2.09 -15.24
N SER A 46 28.86 2.08 -15.61
CA SER A 46 29.73 3.25 -15.48
C SER A 46 29.42 4.40 -16.46
N GLU A 47 28.75 4.11 -17.58
CA GLU A 47 28.39 5.06 -18.63
C GLU A 47 26.93 5.50 -18.49
N PHE A 48 26.02 4.58 -18.12
CA PHE A 48 24.57 4.82 -18.07
C PHE A 48 23.98 4.93 -16.65
N GLY A 49 24.74 4.62 -15.60
CA GLY A 49 24.21 4.54 -14.24
C GLY A 49 23.38 3.27 -14.02
N ALA A 50 22.38 3.31 -13.13
CA ALA A 50 21.51 2.14 -12.91
C ALA A 50 20.30 2.08 -13.85
N GLY A 51 19.99 3.17 -14.58
CA GLY A 51 18.78 3.23 -15.40
C GLY A 51 17.50 3.08 -14.56
N VAL A 52 17.47 3.66 -13.35
CA VAL A 52 16.28 3.65 -12.48
C VAL A 52 15.99 5.08 -12.07
N ASP A 53 14.77 5.51 -12.37
CA ASP A 53 14.21 6.74 -11.84
C ASP A 53 13.26 6.38 -10.70
N ALA A 54 13.50 6.98 -9.53
CA ALA A 54 12.67 6.79 -8.36
C ALA A 54 12.55 8.09 -7.56
N HIS A 55 11.42 8.28 -6.89
CA HIS A 55 11.19 9.43 -6.01
C HIS A 55 10.95 9.01 -4.56
N PRO A 56 11.33 9.84 -3.59
CA PRO A 56 11.06 9.56 -2.19
C PRO A 56 9.57 9.66 -1.90
N THR A 57 9.09 8.70 -1.13
CA THR A 57 7.73 8.64 -0.57
C THR A 57 7.81 8.34 0.93
N TRP A 58 6.69 8.47 1.63
CA TRP A 58 6.59 8.09 3.03
C TRP A 58 6.89 6.62 3.35
N TYR A 59 6.92 5.75 2.34
CA TYR A 59 7.24 4.33 2.49
C TYR A 59 8.67 3.96 2.05
N GLY A 60 9.40 4.86 1.41
CA GLY A 60 10.69 4.58 0.77
C GLY A 60 10.78 5.20 -0.62
N MET A 61 11.62 4.65 -1.51
CA MET A 61 11.78 5.15 -2.88
C MET A 61 10.84 4.41 -3.83
N LEU A 62 9.90 5.11 -4.44
CA LEU A 62 8.99 4.53 -5.44
C LEU A 62 9.62 4.61 -6.82
N VAL A 63 9.71 3.48 -7.51
CA VAL A 63 10.25 3.39 -8.87
C VAL A 63 9.21 3.91 -9.86
N ASP A 64 9.56 4.97 -10.60
CA ASP A 64 8.73 5.56 -11.64
C ASP A 64 9.05 5.00 -13.03
N ASP A 65 10.34 4.77 -13.29
CA ASP A 65 10.83 4.35 -14.60
C ASP A 65 12.07 3.46 -14.47
N VAL A 66 12.26 2.57 -15.43
CA VAL A 66 13.38 1.62 -15.50
C VAL A 66 13.80 1.49 -16.96
N ASP A 67 15.02 1.94 -17.26
CA ASP A 67 15.61 1.85 -18.59
C ASP A 67 15.94 0.40 -18.97
N GLU A 68 15.96 0.14 -20.27
CA GLU A 68 16.27 -1.19 -20.83
C GLU A 68 17.76 -1.57 -20.68
N GLU A 69 18.67 -0.59 -20.61
CA GLU A 69 20.11 -0.79 -20.42
C GLU A 69 20.62 0.15 -19.29
N PRO A 70 21.28 -0.35 -18.23
CA PRO A 70 21.73 -1.73 -18.01
C PRO A 70 20.62 -2.74 -17.70
N GLY A 71 19.40 -2.26 -17.47
CA GLY A 71 18.27 -3.07 -17.03
C GLY A 71 18.36 -3.43 -15.54
N GLN A 72 17.20 -3.51 -14.88
CA GLN A 72 17.09 -3.97 -13.49
C GLN A 72 15.96 -5.00 -13.34
N ASP A 73 16.00 -5.78 -12.25
CA ASP A 73 14.89 -6.66 -11.87
C ASP A 73 13.80 -5.91 -11.07
N VAL A 74 13.99 -4.62 -10.78
CA VAL A 74 12.92 -3.78 -10.22
C VAL A 74 11.92 -3.39 -11.31
N GLN A 75 10.67 -3.19 -10.92
CA GLN A 75 9.59 -2.80 -11.82
C GLN A 75 9.04 -1.43 -11.44
N VAL A 76 8.50 -0.72 -12.43
CA VAL A 76 7.73 0.51 -12.20
C VAL A 76 6.58 0.23 -11.23
N GLY A 77 6.49 1.05 -10.19
CA GLY A 77 5.54 0.90 -9.09
C GLY A 77 6.07 0.09 -7.90
N ASP A 78 7.25 -0.52 -8.00
CA ASP A 78 7.92 -1.09 -6.83
C ASP A 78 8.38 0.00 -5.88
N CYS A 79 8.29 -0.29 -4.59
CA CYS A 79 8.77 0.59 -3.53
C CYS A 79 10.01 -0.04 -2.89
N ILE A 80 11.15 0.60 -3.06
CA ILE A 80 12.39 0.25 -2.40
C ILE A 80 12.30 0.76 -0.97
N THR A 81 12.22 -0.16 -0.03
CA THR A 81 12.08 0.11 1.41
C THR A 81 13.40 0.08 2.14
N SER A 82 14.45 -0.45 1.50
CA SER A 82 15.77 -0.60 2.08
C SER A 82 16.88 -0.67 1.03
N ILE A 83 18.07 -0.23 1.41
CA ILE A 83 19.29 -0.27 0.60
C ILE A 83 20.50 -0.57 1.48
N ASP A 84 21.34 -1.53 1.10
CA ASP A 84 22.51 -1.99 1.87
C ASP A 84 22.18 -2.36 3.33
N GLY A 85 20.97 -2.89 3.57
CA GLY A 85 20.46 -3.19 4.91
C GLY A 85 20.03 -1.97 5.73
N MET A 86 20.09 -0.76 5.18
CA MET A 86 19.50 0.45 5.78
C MET A 86 18.03 0.58 5.39
N SER A 87 17.15 0.76 6.37
CA SER A 87 15.73 1.02 6.13
C SER A 87 15.52 2.46 5.70
N LEU A 88 14.83 2.65 4.56
CA LEU A 88 14.39 3.94 4.04
C LEU A 88 12.98 4.31 4.55
N GLN A 89 12.27 3.34 5.12
CA GLN A 89 10.95 3.57 5.73
C GLN A 89 11.04 4.56 6.89
N GLN A 90 10.02 5.41 7.01
CA GLN A 90 9.86 6.39 8.11
C GLN A 90 10.93 7.48 8.15
N LEU A 91 11.81 7.56 7.15
CA LEU A 91 12.66 8.72 6.95
C LEU A 91 11.85 9.86 6.36
N GLU A 92 12.24 11.09 6.68
CA GLU A 92 11.75 12.27 5.96
C GLU A 92 12.22 12.20 4.50
N LEU A 93 11.49 12.84 3.58
CA LEU A 93 11.75 12.71 2.14
C LEU A 93 13.19 13.06 1.75
N GLU A 94 13.75 14.12 2.32
CA GLU A 94 15.12 14.56 2.07
C GLU A 94 16.15 13.56 2.61
N ASP A 95 15.92 13.00 3.81
CA ASP A 95 16.81 11.99 4.41
C ASP A 95 16.72 10.64 3.67
N CYS A 96 15.55 10.31 3.14
CA CYS A 96 15.30 9.11 2.35
C CYS A 96 16.08 9.14 1.04
N GLU A 97 15.98 10.24 0.30
CA GLU A 97 16.74 10.46 -0.94
C GLU A 97 18.25 10.45 -0.68
N LEU A 98 18.70 11.13 0.38
CA LEU A 98 20.11 11.14 0.75
C LEU A 98 20.63 9.74 1.09
N ALA A 99 19.92 8.99 1.95
CA ALA A 99 20.30 7.63 2.33
C ALA A 99 20.33 6.69 1.11
N PHE A 100 19.39 6.85 0.19
CA PHE A 100 19.37 6.09 -1.05
C PHE A 100 20.59 6.40 -1.91
N VAL A 101 20.89 7.67 -2.15
CA VAL A 101 22.04 8.10 -2.96
C VAL A 101 23.38 7.71 -2.32
N GLU A 102 23.51 7.78 -1.00
CA GLU A 102 24.72 7.35 -0.28
C GLU A 102 24.95 5.84 -0.35
N GLY A 103 23.86 5.05 -0.34
CA GLY A 103 23.90 3.59 -0.52
C GLY A 103 24.01 3.14 -1.98
N PHE A 104 23.80 4.04 -2.94
CA PHE A 104 23.68 3.72 -4.35
C PHE A 104 25.02 3.32 -4.96
N ARG A 105 25.23 2.02 -5.17
CA ARG A 105 26.44 1.45 -5.78
C ARG A 105 26.14 0.16 -6.52
N ASP A 106 27.02 -0.18 -7.46
CA ASP A 106 26.95 -1.45 -8.17
C ASP A 106 26.98 -2.64 -7.19
N GLY A 107 26.07 -3.60 -7.38
CA GLY A 107 25.95 -4.80 -6.57
C GLY A 107 25.39 -4.59 -5.16
N VAL A 108 24.77 -3.44 -4.86
CA VAL A 108 24.11 -3.22 -3.56
C VAL A 108 22.80 -3.95 -3.48
N GLU A 109 22.50 -4.50 -2.31
CA GLU A 109 21.23 -5.14 -2.01
C GLU A 109 20.13 -4.10 -1.78
N ILE A 110 18.99 -4.27 -2.45
CA ILE A 110 17.78 -3.46 -2.27
C ILE A 110 16.57 -4.36 -2.00
N SER A 111 15.62 -3.90 -1.18
CA SER A 111 14.36 -4.61 -0.91
C SER A 111 13.20 -3.70 -0.57
#